data_AF-A0A2A4GVN8-F1
#
_entry.id   AF-A0A2A4GVN8-F1
#
_cell.length_a   1.000
_cell.length_b   1.000
_cell.length_c   1.000
_cell.angle_alpha   90.00
_cell.angle_beta   90.00
_cell.angle_gamma   90.00
#
_symmetry.space_group_name_H-M   'P 1'
#
loop_
_entity.id
_entity.type
_entity.pdbx_description
1 polymer ?
#
loop_
_entity_poly.entity_id
_entity_poly.type
_entity_poly.pdbx_seq_one_letter_code
_entity_poly.pdbx_strand_id
1 'polypeptide(L)'
;MPAKISRNDIEQGLMRQQLNFKANQKRVLLAGAMSLIPALKKNTPLSDRKSHAKDHISVSNVKTDKDSGESYVTIGYTKGYAHRIHATEFGTMYQQPQLFITKTEKANRDTVFKAMSTAFRRLNK
;
A
#
# COMPACT_ATOMS: atom_id res chain seq x y z
N MET A 1 49.65 18.43 9.90
CA MET A 1 48.80 17.24 10.13
C MET A 1 47.35 17.68 10.02
N PRO A 2 46.49 17.05 9.21
CA PRO A 2 45.10 17.47 9.11
C PRO A 2 44.32 17.10 10.38
N ALA A 3 43.63 18.08 10.97
CA ALA A 3 42.74 17.85 12.10
C ALA A 3 41.49 17.10 11.63
N LYS A 4 41.18 15.96 12.26
CA LYS A 4 39.94 15.20 12.02
C LYS A 4 38.92 15.57 13.09
N ILE A 5 37.68 15.80 12.67
CA ILE A 5 36.55 16.02 13.57
C ILE A 5 36.26 14.69 14.29
N SER A 6 36.40 14.67 15.63
CA SER A 6 36.32 13.45 16.45
C SER A 6 34.89 12.95 16.69
N ARG A 7 33.86 13.79 16.52
CA ARG A 7 32.43 13.45 16.65
C ARG A 7 31.60 14.25 15.65
N ASN A 8 30.80 13.56 14.84
CA ASN A 8 29.84 14.19 13.92
C ASN A 8 28.42 13.96 14.44
N ASP A 9 28.06 14.66 15.52
CA ASP A 9 26.74 14.53 16.15
C ASP A 9 25.61 15.01 15.22
N ILE A 10 25.94 15.87 14.24
CA ILE A 10 25.02 16.35 13.19
C ILE A 10 24.64 15.21 12.25
N GLU A 11 25.62 14.43 11.76
CA GLU A 11 25.35 13.27 10.92
C GLU A 11 24.50 12.22 11.65
N GLN A 12 24.78 11.97 12.94
CA GLN A 12 23.93 11.09 13.74
C GLN A 12 22.50 11.62 13.91
N GLY A 13 22.33 12.94 14.11
CA GLY A 13 21.02 13.59 14.18
C GLY A 13 20.24 13.45 12.87
N LEU A 14 20.89 13.71 11.73
CA LEU A 14 20.31 13.57 10.39
C LEU A 14 19.88 12.11 10.12
N MET A 15 20.72 11.13 10.47
CA MET A 15 20.39 9.72 10.31
C MET A 15 19.17 9.32 11.15
N ARG A 16 19.07 9.80 12.39
CA ARG A 16 17.89 9.56 13.24
C ARG A 16 16.62 10.16 12.64
N GLN A 17 16.70 11.39 12.13
CA GLN A 17 15.57 12.03 11.44
C GLN A 17 15.14 11.24 10.20
N GLN A 18 16.10 10.75 9.41
CA GLN A 18 15.80 9.92 8.24
C GLN A 18 15.12 8.59 8.62
N LEU A 19 15.58 7.93 9.68
CA LEU A 19 14.95 6.70 10.19
C LEU A 19 13.52 6.95 10.67
N ASN A 20 13.31 8.03 11.43
CA ASN A 20 11.98 8.44 11.89
C ASN A 20 11.05 8.76 10.72
N PHE A 21 11.57 9.45 9.70
CA PHE A 21 10.84 9.73 8.47
C PHE A 21 10.39 8.44 7.78
N LYS A 22 11.30 7.47 7.58
CA LYS A 22 10.97 6.16 6.98
C LYS A 22 9.92 5.39 7.79
N ALA A 23 10.03 5.40 9.12
CA ALA A 23 9.06 4.76 10.00
C ALA A 23 7.67 5.42 9.92
N ASN A 24 7.62 6.75 9.90
CA ASN A 24 6.39 7.52 9.77
C ASN A 24 5.75 7.33 8.39
N GLN A 25 6.54 7.37 7.32
CA GLN A 25 6.11 7.08 5.96
C GLN A 25 5.46 5.70 5.87
N LYS A 26 6.09 4.66 6.46
CA LYS A 26 5.52 3.32 6.52
C LYS A 26 4.15 3.28 7.20
N ARG A 27 3.99 3.98 8.33
CA ARG A 27 2.71 4.05 9.05
C ARG A 27 1.62 4.73 8.23
N VAL A 28 1.97 5.84 7.56
CA VAL A 28 1.03 6.58 6.69
C VAL A 28 0.58 5.72 5.51
N LEU A 29 1.52 5.06 4.81
CA LEU A 29 1.20 4.20 3.67
C LEU A 29 0.34 3.00 4.08
N LEU A 30 0.66 2.35 5.21
CA LEU A 30 -0.14 1.24 5.72
C LEU A 30 -1.55 1.68 6.13
N ALA A 31 -1.71 2.85 6.74
CA ALA A 31 -3.03 3.38 7.09
C ALA A 31 -3.90 3.64 5.85
N GLY A 32 -3.31 4.25 4.80
CA GLY A 32 -3.97 4.40 3.50
C GLY A 32 -4.38 3.05 2.92
N ALA A 33 -3.47 2.08 2.93
CA ALA A 33 -3.72 0.76 2.39
C ALA A 33 -4.82 -0.01 3.14
N MET A 34 -4.82 0.05 4.47
CA MET A 34 -5.84 -0.59 5.31
C MET A 34 -7.23 -0.01 5.08
N SER A 35 -7.33 1.29 4.75
CA SER A 35 -8.62 1.94 4.48
C SER A 35 -9.31 1.42 3.20
N LEU A 36 -8.55 0.85 2.27
CA LEU A 36 -9.07 0.32 1.00
C LEU A 36 -9.59 -1.13 1.13
N ILE A 37 -9.15 -1.87 2.14
CA ILE A 37 -9.51 -3.29 2.33
C ILE A 37 -11.03 -3.51 2.43
N PRO A 38 -11.80 -2.74 3.24
CA PRO A 38 -13.25 -2.94 3.34
C PRO A 38 -13.97 -2.71 2.01
N ALA A 39 -13.55 -1.69 1.26
CA ALA A 39 -14.12 -1.37 -0.05
C ALA A 39 -13.82 -2.48 -1.06
N LEU A 40 -12.58 -2.98 -1.09
CA LEU A 40 -12.21 -4.14 -1.91
C LEU A 40 -13.04 -5.36 -1.54
N LYS A 41 -13.13 -5.72 -0.24
CA LYS A 41 -13.93 -6.86 0.23
C LYS A 41 -15.39 -6.81 -0.22
N LYS A 42 -15.99 -5.62 -0.22
CA LYS A 42 -17.38 -5.41 -0.64
C LYS A 42 -17.57 -5.56 -2.15
N ASN A 43 -16.60 -5.09 -2.93
CA ASN A 43 -16.69 -5.06 -4.39
C ASN A 43 -16.09 -6.30 -5.06
N THR A 44 -15.37 -7.15 -4.33
CA THR A 44 -14.89 -8.44 -4.84
C THR A 44 -16.08 -9.33 -5.21
N PRO A 45 -16.13 -9.88 -6.45
CA PRO A 45 -17.18 -10.80 -6.86
C PRO A 45 -17.30 -12.00 -5.92
N LEU A 46 -18.53 -12.37 -5.58
CA LEU A 46 -18.81 -13.58 -4.84
C LEU A 46 -18.72 -14.79 -5.78
N SER A 47 -18.22 -15.90 -5.24
CA SER A 47 -18.28 -17.21 -5.89
C SER A 47 -19.11 -18.13 -5.00
N ASP A 48 -19.90 -19.02 -5.60
CA ASP A 48 -20.69 -20.03 -4.87
C ASP A 48 -19.81 -21.11 -4.19
N ARG A 49 -18.48 -21.02 -4.34
CA ARG A 49 -17.53 -21.93 -3.70
C ARG A 49 -17.27 -21.52 -2.25
N LYS A 50 -16.90 -22.52 -1.43
CA LYS A 50 -16.58 -22.35 0.01
C LYS A 50 -15.44 -21.36 0.32
N SER A 51 -14.54 -21.06 -0.63
CA SER A 51 -13.42 -20.14 -0.46
C SER A 51 -13.63 -18.91 -1.33
N HIS A 52 -13.79 -17.74 -0.72
CA HIS A 52 -14.06 -16.49 -1.42
C HIS A 52 -12.80 -15.64 -1.56
N ALA A 53 -12.66 -14.96 -2.69
CA ALA A 53 -11.51 -14.10 -2.96
C ALA A 53 -11.39 -12.92 -1.96
N LYS A 54 -12.52 -12.45 -1.41
CA LYS A 54 -12.55 -11.38 -0.38
C LYS A 54 -11.74 -11.72 0.87
N ASP A 55 -11.57 -13.01 1.17
CA ASP A 55 -10.85 -13.50 2.34
C ASP A 55 -9.33 -13.57 2.09
N HIS A 56 -8.93 -13.50 0.82
CA HIS A 56 -7.53 -13.55 0.37
C HIS A 56 -6.95 -12.17 0.04
N ILE A 57 -7.56 -11.09 0.55
CA ILE A 57 -7.02 -9.74 0.38
C ILE A 57 -5.87 -9.54 1.38
N SER A 58 -4.72 -9.14 0.85
CA SER A 58 -3.49 -8.91 1.61
C SER A 58 -2.87 -7.57 1.25
N VAL A 59 -2.16 -6.99 2.22
CA VAL A 59 -1.37 -5.77 2.05
C VAL A 59 0.10 -6.18 2.05
N SER A 60 0.85 -5.72 1.05
CA SER A 60 2.28 -5.98 1.00
C SER A 60 3.03 -5.17 2.05
N ASN A 61 4.26 -5.57 2.34
CA ASN A 61 5.21 -4.67 2.99
C ASN A 61 5.45 -3.42 2.12
N VAL A 62 5.88 -2.34 2.75
CA VAL A 62 6.34 -1.14 2.05
C VAL A 62 7.55 -1.51 1.21
N LYS A 63 7.45 -1.21 -0.08
CA LYS A 63 8.54 -1.37 -1.05
C LYS A 63 8.97 0.00 -1.51
N THR A 64 10.23 0.14 -1.87
CA THR A 64 10.74 1.34 -2.52
C THR A 64 10.98 1.00 -3.97
N ASP A 65 10.42 1.81 -4.86
CA ASP A 65 10.72 1.73 -6.27
C ASP A 65 12.17 2.20 -6.52
N LYS A 66 12.90 1.47 -7.35
CA LYS A 66 14.32 1.76 -7.57
C LYS A 66 14.53 2.95 -8.50
N ASP A 67 13.59 3.20 -9.39
CA ASP A 67 13.71 4.23 -10.43
C ASP A 67 13.25 5.59 -9.91
N SER A 68 12.10 5.65 -9.23
CA SER A 68 11.57 6.88 -8.64
C SER A 68 12.05 7.17 -7.21
N GLY A 69 12.54 6.15 -6.49
CA GLY A 69 12.84 6.26 -5.06
C GLY A 69 11.59 6.38 -4.18
N GLU A 70 10.38 6.32 -4.76
CA GLU A 70 9.13 6.44 -4.03
C GLU A 70 8.79 5.15 -3.29
N SER A 71 8.31 5.29 -2.05
CA SER A 71 7.85 4.12 -1.30
C SER A 71 6.36 3.91 -1.51
N TYR A 72 5.99 2.68 -1.87
CA TYR A 72 4.63 2.28 -2.16
C TYR A 72 4.23 1.02 -1.39
N VAL A 73 2.93 0.82 -1.28
CA VAL A 73 2.32 -0.38 -0.71
C VAL A 73 1.35 -0.94 -1.73
N THR A 74 1.45 -2.23 -2.01
CA THR A 74 0.54 -2.92 -2.91
C THR A 74 -0.57 -3.57 -2.10
N ILE A 75 -1.81 -3.35 -2.52
CA ILE A 75 -3.00 -3.99 -1.96
C ILE A 75 -3.57 -4.89 -3.04
N GLY A 76 -3.80 -6.15 -2.72
CA GLY A 76 -4.28 -7.10 -3.70
C GLY A 76 -4.56 -8.45 -3.07
N TYR A 77 -4.45 -9.50 -3.87
CA TYR A 77 -4.77 -10.86 -3.45
C TYR A 77 -3.51 -11.66 -3.17
N THR A 78 -3.61 -12.62 -2.26
CA THR A 78 -2.50 -13.52 -1.91
C THR A 78 -1.99 -14.30 -3.13
N LYS A 79 -0.72 -14.74 -3.04
CA LYS A 79 -0.09 -15.60 -4.06
C LYS A 79 -0.94 -16.87 -4.24
N GLY A 80 -1.26 -17.19 -5.49
CA GLY A 80 -2.15 -18.31 -5.84
C GLY A 80 -3.60 -17.90 -6.13
N TYR A 81 -4.08 -16.77 -5.60
CA TYR A 81 -5.40 -16.21 -5.95
C TYR A 81 -5.30 -15.04 -6.91
N ALA A 82 -4.20 -14.30 -6.89
CA ALA A 82 -3.96 -13.14 -7.75
C ALA A 82 -4.20 -13.44 -9.25
N HIS A 83 -3.70 -14.55 -9.80
CA HIS A 83 -3.87 -14.86 -11.22
C HIS A 83 -5.33 -15.06 -11.64
N ARG A 84 -6.16 -15.66 -10.77
CA ARG A 84 -7.60 -15.88 -11.02
C ARG A 84 -8.34 -14.55 -11.04
N ILE A 85 -7.93 -13.66 -10.13
CA ILE A 85 -8.50 -12.33 -10.04
C ILE A 85 -8.10 -11.46 -11.22
N HIS A 86 -6.85 -11.55 -11.67
CA HIS A 86 -6.42 -10.89 -12.91
C HIS A 86 -7.28 -11.29 -14.10
N ALA A 87 -7.57 -12.59 -14.26
CA ALA A 87 -8.45 -13.06 -15.34
C ALA A 87 -9.87 -12.48 -15.24
N THR A 88 -10.43 -12.33 -14.03
CA THR A 88 -11.76 -11.71 -13.86
C THR A 88 -11.75 -10.19 -14.01
N GLU A 89 -10.65 -9.53 -13.65
CA GLU A 89 -10.50 -8.07 -13.75
C GLU A 89 -10.39 -7.64 -15.23
N PHE A 90 -9.50 -8.28 -15.98
CA PHE A 90 -9.18 -7.95 -17.37
C PHE A 90 -10.01 -8.73 -18.40
N GLY A 91 -10.78 -9.72 -17.93
CA GLY A 91 -11.55 -10.57 -18.82
C GLY A 91 -10.69 -11.63 -19.50
N THR A 92 -11.36 -12.45 -20.29
CA THR A 92 -10.76 -13.48 -21.14
C THR A 92 -11.38 -13.40 -22.53
N MET A 93 -10.95 -14.24 -23.46
CA MET A 93 -11.55 -14.31 -24.81
C MET A 93 -13.08 -14.52 -24.78
N TYR A 94 -13.60 -15.17 -23.74
CA TYR A 94 -15.03 -15.51 -23.63
C TYR A 94 -15.77 -14.73 -22.53
N GLN A 95 -15.09 -13.88 -21.76
CA GLN A 95 -15.69 -13.17 -20.63
C GLN A 95 -15.21 -11.72 -20.58
N GLN A 96 -16.16 -10.78 -20.53
CA GLN A 96 -15.87 -9.36 -20.45
C GLN A 96 -15.17 -8.97 -19.12
N PRO A 97 -14.28 -7.96 -19.15
CA PRO A 97 -13.60 -7.44 -17.96
C PRO A 97 -14.59 -6.84 -16.95
N GLN A 98 -14.48 -7.22 -15.68
CA GLN A 98 -15.34 -6.67 -14.63
C GLN A 98 -14.81 -5.36 -14.04
N LEU A 99 -13.48 -5.15 -14.10
CA LEU A 99 -12.77 -3.95 -13.64
C LEU A 99 -13.08 -3.55 -12.19
N PHE A 100 -13.38 -4.52 -11.31
CA PHE A 100 -13.84 -4.24 -9.95
C PHE A 100 -12.72 -3.68 -9.07
N ILE A 101 -11.46 -4.10 -9.25
CA ILE A 101 -10.33 -3.53 -8.52
C ILE A 101 -10.11 -2.08 -8.95
N THR A 102 -10.04 -1.86 -10.26
CA THR A 102 -9.79 -0.53 -10.84
C THR A 102 -10.89 0.46 -10.46
N LYS A 103 -12.16 0.03 -10.52
CA LYS A 103 -13.31 0.86 -10.11
C LYS A 103 -13.24 1.17 -8.61
N THR A 104 -12.90 0.17 -7.79
CA THR A 104 -12.80 0.36 -6.33
C THR A 104 -11.68 1.32 -5.96
N GLU A 105 -10.51 1.20 -6.61
CA GLU A 105 -9.38 2.11 -6.42
C GLU A 105 -9.80 3.54 -6.75
N LYS A 106 -10.35 3.77 -7.95
CA LYS A 106 -10.79 5.10 -8.40
C LYS A 106 -11.84 5.72 -7.47
N ALA A 107 -12.83 4.94 -7.04
CA ALA A 107 -13.90 5.42 -6.17
C ALA A 107 -13.44 5.76 -4.74
N ASN A 108 -12.34 5.18 -4.27
CA ASN A 108 -11.88 5.34 -2.88
C ASN A 108 -10.60 6.19 -2.75
N ARG A 109 -10.16 6.88 -3.80
CA ARG A 109 -8.95 7.73 -3.76
C ARG A 109 -9.01 8.77 -2.64
N ASP A 110 -10.16 9.44 -2.49
CA ASP A 110 -10.35 10.45 -1.46
C ASP A 110 -10.31 9.85 -0.04
N THR A 111 -10.89 8.67 0.13
CA THR A 111 -10.87 7.93 1.40
C THR A 111 -9.45 7.56 1.80
N VAL A 112 -8.65 7.05 0.85
CA VAL A 112 -7.24 6.71 1.06
C VAL A 112 -6.44 7.96 1.41
N PHE A 113 -6.62 9.05 0.66
CA PHE A 113 -5.94 10.33 0.91
C PHE A 113 -6.29 10.90 2.30
N LYS A 114 -7.57 10.82 2.70
CA LYS A 114 -8.04 11.24 4.02
C LYS A 114 -7.43 10.39 5.14
N ALA A 115 -7.32 9.07 4.94
CA ALA A 115 -6.69 8.17 5.89
C ALA A 115 -5.19 8.48 6.05
N MET A 116 -4.48 8.69 4.94
CA MET A 116 -3.06 9.06 4.94
C MET A 116 -2.81 10.41 5.63
N SER A 117 -3.56 11.45 5.28
CA SER A 117 -3.44 12.77 5.88
C SER A 117 -3.76 12.76 7.38
N THR A 118 -4.76 11.98 7.80
CA THR A 118 -5.09 11.81 9.23
C THR A 118 -3.98 11.08 9.98
N ALA A 119 -3.40 10.03 9.40
CA ALA A 119 -2.27 9.32 9.98
C ALA A 119 -1.04 10.23 10.11
N PHE A 120 -0.75 11.03 9.08
CA PHE A 120 0.35 11.99 9.10
C PHE A 120 0.18 13.05 10.19
N ARG A 121 -1.02 13.65 10.32
CA ARG A 121 -1.33 14.62 11.37
C ARG A 121 -1.16 14.05 12.78
N ARG A 122 -1.49 12.76 12.98
CA ARG A 122 -1.34 12.09 14.28
C ARG A 122 0.13 11.87 14.65
N LEU A 123 1.03 11.74 13.68
CA LEU A 123 2.46 11.52 13.92
C LEU A 123 3.22 12.82 14.21
N ASN A 124 2.64 13.97 13.87
CA ASN A 124 3.22 15.31 14.07
C ASN A 124 2.57 16.09 15.24
N LYS A 125 1.70 15.43 16.00
CA LYS A 125 1.18 15.94 17.28
C LYS A 125 2.07 15.42 18.41
#